data_AF-A0A7X8HW87-F1
#
_entry.id   AF-A0A7X8HW87-F1
#
_cell.length_a   1.000
_cell.length_b   1.000
_cell.length_c   1.000
_cell.angle_alpha   90.00
_cell.angle_beta   90.00
_cell.angle_gamma   90.00
#
_symmetry.space_group_name_H-M   'P 1'
#
loop_
_entity.id
_entity.type
_entity.pdbx_description
1 polymer ?
#
loop_
_entity_poly.entity_id
_entity_poly.type
_entity_poly.pdbx_seq_one_letter_code
_entity_poly.pdbx_strand_id
1 'polypeptide(L)'
;MSKRDKLRQQYQYGSSAPKFDDVHKVLIREDEKELLNYNLKKEKVQRAKKTVSYKLRLVGNVLILFAGCLFIMLQYASITFNQKEIKKLKTELKDIQNENMLLKSEIAETINLTYIKECAIERLGMMEPAAHQIIYIDIPKVSYTAYNQNEKDYRNQSNSSDEEVVAASFFDFFKLKR
;
A
#
# COMPACT_ATOMS: atom_id res chain seq x y z
N MET A 1 -55.28 -29.31 -25.03
CA MET A 1 -55.65 -30.42 -25.94
C MET A 1 -54.37 -31.12 -26.33
N SER A 2 -54.17 -32.35 -25.88
CA SER A 2 -52.93 -33.11 -26.07
C SER A 2 -52.72 -33.48 -27.54
N LYS A 3 -51.47 -33.72 -28.00
CA LYS A 3 -51.15 -34.24 -29.35
C LYS A 3 -52.05 -35.44 -29.71
N ARG A 4 -52.32 -36.29 -28.72
CA ARG A 4 -53.20 -37.46 -28.82
C ARG A 4 -54.68 -37.10 -29.01
N ASP A 5 -55.15 -36.00 -28.47
CA ASP A 5 -56.55 -35.57 -28.56
C ASP A 5 -56.87 -34.97 -29.94
N LYS A 6 -55.90 -34.28 -30.56
CA LYS A 6 -56.03 -33.73 -31.92
C LYS A 6 -56.02 -34.83 -32.98
N LEU A 7 -55.15 -35.83 -32.81
CA LEU A 7 -55.15 -37.05 -33.64
C LEU A 7 -56.50 -37.78 -33.58
N ARG A 8 -57.14 -37.80 -32.40
CA ARG A 8 -58.48 -38.39 -32.22
C ARG A 8 -59.60 -37.58 -32.88
N GLN A 9 -59.48 -36.26 -32.98
CA GLN A 9 -60.47 -35.42 -33.68
C GLN A 9 -60.43 -35.55 -35.21
N GLN A 10 -59.35 -36.10 -35.77
CA GLN A 10 -59.22 -36.36 -37.20
C GLN A 10 -59.69 -37.77 -37.61
N TYR A 11 -60.33 -38.50 -36.68
CA TYR A 11 -60.90 -39.81 -36.94
C TYR A 11 -62.09 -39.70 -37.90
N GLN A 12 -61.94 -40.23 -39.12
CA GLN A 12 -63.03 -40.34 -40.09
C GLN A 12 -63.81 -41.64 -39.87
N TYR A 13 -65.13 -41.54 -39.79
CA TYR A 13 -66.02 -42.69 -39.64
C TYR A 13 -66.28 -43.33 -41.01
N GLY A 14 -66.00 -44.63 -41.17
CA GLY A 14 -66.20 -45.37 -42.43
C GLY A 14 -64.99 -46.22 -42.83
N SER A 15 -65.00 -46.74 -44.07
CA SER A 15 -63.92 -47.58 -44.63
C SER A 15 -62.83 -46.81 -45.37
N SER A 16 -62.89 -45.48 -45.39
CA SER A 16 -61.92 -44.63 -46.07
C SER A 16 -60.67 -44.39 -45.21
N ALA A 17 -59.49 -44.56 -45.80
CA ALA A 17 -58.23 -44.32 -45.11
C ALA A 17 -58.04 -42.81 -44.83
N PRO A 18 -57.54 -42.42 -43.64
CA PRO A 18 -57.24 -41.03 -43.33
C PRO A 18 -56.20 -40.44 -44.30
N LYS A 19 -56.38 -39.18 -44.69
CA LYS A 19 -55.37 -38.45 -45.48
C LYS A 19 -54.15 -38.14 -44.60
N PHE A 20 -53.03 -38.80 -44.88
CA PHE A 20 -51.81 -38.71 -44.06
C PHE A 20 -51.14 -37.31 -44.11
N ASP A 21 -51.29 -36.58 -45.22
CA ASP A 21 -50.62 -35.28 -45.43
C ASP A 21 -51.08 -34.20 -44.43
N ASP A 22 -52.36 -34.19 -44.07
CA ASP A 22 -52.94 -33.18 -43.17
C ASP A 22 -52.49 -33.41 -41.72
N VAL A 23 -52.39 -34.67 -41.29
CA VAL A 23 -51.91 -35.05 -39.95
C VAL A 23 -50.45 -34.64 -39.78
N HIS A 24 -49.61 -34.93 -40.78
CA HIS A 24 -48.19 -34.64 -40.72
C HIS A 24 -47.92 -33.14 -40.62
N LYS A 25 -48.64 -32.32 -41.40
CA LYS A 25 -48.53 -30.85 -41.34
C LYS A 25 -48.91 -30.26 -39.99
N VAL A 26 -49.87 -30.85 -39.26
CA VAL A 26 -50.25 -30.41 -37.92
C VAL A 26 -49.17 -30.73 -36.90
N LEU A 27 -48.57 -31.93 -36.95
CA LEU A 27 -47.51 -32.35 -36.03
C LEU A 27 -46.25 -31.49 -36.19
N ILE A 28 -45.80 -31.25 -37.42
CA ILE A 28 -44.63 -30.39 -37.70
C ILE A 28 -44.84 -28.99 -37.12
N ARG A 29 -46.03 -28.40 -37.30
CA ARG A 29 -46.34 -27.06 -36.78
C ARG A 29 -46.36 -26.99 -35.24
N GLU A 30 -46.68 -28.09 -34.56
CA GLU A 30 -46.61 -28.15 -33.10
C GLU A 30 -45.18 -28.30 -32.60
N ASP A 31 -44.37 -29.13 -33.25
CA ASP A 31 -42.95 -29.30 -32.93
C ASP A 31 -42.18 -27.99 -33.14
N GLU A 32 -42.46 -27.25 -34.22
CA GLU A 32 -41.90 -25.92 -34.46
C GLU A 32 -42.27 -24.91 -33.36
N LYS A 33 -43.52 -24.95 -32.87
CA LYS A 33 -44.00 -24.09 -31.78
C LYS A 33 -43.36 -24.46 -30.44
N GLU A 34 -43.19 -25.75 -30.15
CA GLU A 34 -42.52 -26.24 -28.95
C GLU A 34 -41.04 -25.84 -28.96
N LEU A 35 -40.36 -25.99 -30.10
CA LEU A 35 -38.97 -25.57 -30.28
C LEU A 35 -38.81 -24.05 -30.14
N LEU A 36 -39.72 -23.26 -30.74
CA LEU A 36 -39.73 -21.80 -30.60
C LEU A 36 -39.90 -21.39 -29.13
N ASN A 37 -40.85 -21.99 -28.42
CA ASN A 37 -41.08 -21.71 -27.00
C ASN A 37 -39.90 -22.12 -26.11
N TYR A 38 -39.25 -23.25 -26.41
CA TYR A 38 -38.03 -23.68 -25.72
C TYR A 38 -36.90 -22.66 -25.93
N ASN A 39 -36.67 -22.22 -27.16
CA ASN A 39 -35.66 -21.23 -27.50
C ASN A 39 -35.96 -19.87 -26.84
N LEU A 40 -37.21 -19.40 -26.87
CA LEU A 40 -37.64 -18.17 -26.20
C LEU A 40 -37.44 -18.24 -24.67
N LYS A 41 -37.76 -19.38 -24.04
CA LYS A 41 -37.53 -19.59 -22.60
C LYS A 41 -36.03 -19.61 -22.27
N LYS A 42 -35.23 -20.29 -23.10
CA LYS A 42 -33.77 -20.36 -22.97
C LYS A 42 -33.13 -18.98 -23.13
N GLU A 43 -33.59 -18.17 -24.09
CA GLU A 43 -33.14 -16.79 -24.26
C GLU A 43 -33.52 -15.90 -23.08
N LYS A 44 -34.76 -15.97 -22.59
CA LYS A 44 -35.20 -15.21 -21.41
C LYS A 44 -34.36 -15.53 -20.18
N VAL A 45 -34.07 -16.81 -19.94
CA VAL A 45 -33.19 -17.25 -18.85
C VAL A 45 -31.76 -16.75 -19.05
N GLN A 46 -31.23 -16.79 -20.28
CA GLN A 46 -29.89 -16.24 -20.57
C GLN A 46 -29.82 -14.72 -20.37
N ARG A 47 -30.83 -13.98 -20.82
CA ARG A 47 -30.93 -12.53 -20.62
C ARG A 47 -31.02 -12.20 -19.13
N ALA A 48 -31.84 -12.92 -18.37
CA ALA A 48 -31.92 -12.78 -16.92
C ALA A 48 -30.57 -13.05 -16.24
N LYS A 49 -29.88 -14.16 -16.57
CA LYS A 49 -28.56 -14.49 -16.04
C LYS A 49 -27.51 -13.41 -16.35
N LYS A 50 -27.50 -12.84 -17.56
CA LYS A 50 -26.60 -11.74 -17.95
C LYS A 50 -26.86 -10.47 -17.13
N THR A 51 -28.13 -10.12 -16.90
CA THR A 51 -28.46 -8.95 -16.07
C THR A 51 -28.10 -9.14 -14.61
N VAL A 52 -28.29 -10.35 -14.06
CA VAL A 52 -27.91 -10.69 -12.68
C VAL A 52 -26.39 -10.69 -12.52
N SER A 53 -25.64 -11.27 -13.45
CA SER A 53 -24.17 -11.27 -13.38
C SER A 53 -23.58 -9.88 -13.51
N TYR A 54 -24.16 -9.01 -14.33
CA TYR A 54 -23.75 -7.60 -14.42
C TYR A 54 -24.01 -6.84 -13.11
N LYS A 55 -25.20 -7.00 -12.52
CA LYS A 55 -25.53 -6.40 -11.21
C LYS A 55 -24.61 -6.93 -10.10
N LEU A 56 -24.31 -8.23 -10.09
CA LEU A 56 -23.42 -8.84 -9.12
C LEU A 56 -21.97 -8.34 -9.27
N ARG A 57 -21.50 -8.13 -10.50
CA ARG A 57 -20.19 -7.51 -10.77
C ARG A 57 -20.12 -6.07 -10.29
N LEU A 58 -21.19 -5.28 -10.49
CA LEU A 58 -21.25 -3.91 -9.97
C LEU A 58 -21.20 -3.88 -8.43
N VAL A 59 -22.03 -4.68 -7.78
CA VAL A 59 -22.04 -4.78 -6.30
C VAL A 59 -20.69 -5.29 -5.78
N GLY A 60 -20.09 -6.28 -6.45
CA GLY A 60 -18.76 -6.78 -6.13
C GLY A 60 -17.68 -5.70 -6.24
N ASN A 61 -17.72 -4.88 -7.30
CA ASN A 61 -16.76 -3.79 -7.47
C ASN A 61 -16.89 -2.72 -6.38
N VAL A 62 -18.12 -2.37 -5.99
CA VAL A 62 -18.39 -1.43 -4.89
C VAL A 62 -17.91 -2.00 -3.55
N LEU A 63 -18.12 -3.30 -3.30
CA LEU A 63 -17.62 -3.97 -2.10
C LEU A 63 -16.09 -4.00 -2.05
N ILE A 64 -15.42 -4.24 -3.18
CA ILE A 64 -13.96 -4.22 -3.27
C ILE A 64 -13.43 -2.81 -3.00
N LEU A 65 -14.05 -1.78 -3.58
CA LEU A 65 -13.67 -0.40 -3.32
C LEU A 65 -13.85 -0.04 -1.84
N PHE A 66 -14.99 -0.42 -1.25
CA PHE A 66 -15.28 -0.17 0.15
C PHE A 66 -14.30 -0.91 1.09
N ALA A 67 -14.01 -2.17 0.82
CA ALA A 67 -13.01 -2.94 1.54
C ALA A 67 -11.61 -2.33 1.39
N GLY A 68 -11.26 -1.81 0.21
CA GLY A 68 -10.04 -1.06 -0.04
C GLY A 68 -9.96 0.20 0.82
N CYS A 69 -11.02 1.00 0.88
CA CYS A 69 -11.08 2.19 1.73
C CYS A 69 -10.94 1.85 3.23
N LEU A 70 -11.63 0.80 3.71
CA LEU A 70 -11.49 0.33 5.09
C LEU A 70 -10.07 -0.16 5.39
N PHE A 71 -9.47 -0.89 4.44
CA PHE A 71 -8.11 -1.38 4.57
C PHE A 71 -7.10 -0.24 4.67
N ILE A 72 -7.23 0.77 3.80
CA ILE A 72 -6.41 1.98 3.84
C ILE A 72 -6.55 2.68 5.21
N MET A 73 -7.77 2.84 5.72
CA MET A 73 -7.99 3.46 7.04
C MET A 73 -7.33 2.69 8.20
N LEU A 74 -7.42 1.35 8.19
CA LEU A 74 -6.75 0.52 9.20
C LEU A 74 -5.22 0.64 9.12
N GLN A 75 -4.67 0.68 7.90
CA GLN A 75 -3.25 0.90 7.68
C GLN A 75 -2.82 2.28 8.20
N TYR A 76 -3.60 3.34 7.93
CA TYR A 76 -3.33 4.68 8.44
C TYR A 76 -3.34 4.74 9.98
N ALA A 77 -4.23 4.01 10.66
CA ALA A 77 -4.26 3.95 12.11
C ALA A 77 -2.97 3.34 12.69
N SER A 78 -2.51 2.21 12.13
CA SER A 78 -1.24 1.58 12.52
C SER A 78 -0.02 2.45 12.21
N ILE A 79 0.00 3.10 11.04
CA ILE A 79 1.05 4.04 10.66
C ILE A 79 1.12 5.22 11.63
N THR A 80 -0.03 5.77 12.03
CA THR A 80 -0.10 6.94 12.93
C THR A 80 0.49 6.63 14.31
N PHE A 81 0.30 5.40 14.82
CA PHE A 81 0.90 4.96 16.06
C PHE A 81 2.43 4.91 15.96
N ASN A 82 2.96 4.25 14.92
CA ASN A 82 4.41 4.13 14.70
C ASN A 82 5.07 5.50 14.42
N GLN A 83 4.37 6.39 13.71
CA GLN A 83 4.86 7.75 13.47
C GLN A 83 5.03 8.57 14.75
N LYS A 84 4.23 8.32 15.79
CA LYS A 84 4.35 9.02 17.07
C LYS A 84 5.63 8.61 17.80
N GLU A 85 5.96 7.33 17.77
CA GLU A 85 7.20 6.80 18.36
C GLU A 85 8.42 7.32 17.59
N ILE A 86 8.41 7.22 16.26
CA ILE A 86 9.48 7.76 15.41
C ILE A 86 9.67 9.27 15.64
N LYS A 87 8.57 10.04 15.75
CA LYS A 87 8.65 11.47 16.08
C LYS A 87 9.27 11.71 17.45
N LYS A 88 8.90 10.93 18.45
CA LYS A 88 9.46 11.05 19.80
C LYS A 88 10.97 10.81 19.80
N LEU A 89 11.43 9.70 19.22
CA LEU A 89 12.86 9.38 19.11
C LEU A 89 13.62 10.47 18.33
N LYS A 90 13.03 10.98 17.24
CA LYS A 90 13.65 12.04 16.45
C LYS A 90 13.76 13.37 17.20
N THR A 91 12.78 13.69 18.05
CA THR A 91 12.83 14.87 18.92
C THR A 91 13.90 14.69 19.99
N GLU A 92 13.95 13.54 20.66
CA GLU A 92 14.95 13.24 21.69
C GLU A 92 16.38 13.29 21.12
N LEU A 93 16.60 12.75 19.92
CA LEU A 93 17.89 12.84 19.23
C LEU A 93 18.27 14.29 18.93
N LYS A 94 17.31 15.11 18.46
CA LYS A 94 17.55 16.55 18.22
C LYS A 94 17.88 17.29 19.51
N ASP A 95 17.21 16.97 20.61
CA ASP A 95 17.44 17.61 21.89
C ASP A 95 18.86 17.29 22.39
N ILE A 96 19.30 16.03 22.30
CA ILE A 96 20.67 15.62 22.65
C ILE A 96 21.71 16.28 21.72
N GLN A 97 21.43 16.43 20.43
CA GLN A 97 22.32 17.14 19.50
C GLN A 97 22.43 18.63 19.82
N ASN A 98 21.31 19.26 20.17
CA ASN A 98 21.28 20.66 20.59
C ASN A 98 22.03 20.87 21.90
N GLU A 99 21.85 19.97 22.87
CA GLU A 99 22.57 20.00 24.15
C GLU A 99 24.08 19.85 23.93
N ASN A 100 24.52 18.89 23.10
CA ASN A 100 25.93 18.76 22.73
C ASN A 100 26.48 20.01 22.04
N MET A 101 25.70 20.65 21.16
CA MET A 101 26.13 21.89 20.50
C MET A 101 26.26 23.03 21.50
N LEU A 102 25.32 23.16 22.43
CA LEU A 102 25.33 24.18 23.47
C LEU A 102 26.50 23.98 24.42
N LEU A 103 26.73 22.76 24.91
CA LEU A 103 27.89 22.41 25.74
C LEU A 103 29.21 22.68 25.02
N LYS A 104 29.31 22.38 23.72
CA LYS A 104 30.50 22.72 22.93
C LYS A 104 30.73 24.23 22.83
N SER A 105 29.65 25.01 22.71
CA SER A 105 29.73 26.48 22.69
C SER A 105 30.17 27.02 24.05
N GLU A 106 29.62 26.48 25.14
CA GLU A 106 29.99 26.87 26.51
C GLU A 106 31.44 26.50 26.83
N ILE A 107 31.91 25.32 26.41
CA ILE A 107 33.33 24.94 26.52
C ILE A 107 34.21 25.92 25.72
N ALA A 108 33.80 26.28 24.50
CA ALA A 108 34.55 27.23 23.68
C ALA A 108 34.59 28.64 24.30
N GLU A 109 33.52 29.07 24.96
CA GLU A 109 33.44 30.35 25.67
C GLU A 109 34.27 30.34 26.97
N THR A 110 34.27 29.23 27.70
CA THR A 110 35.03 29.05 28.95
C THR A 110 36.52 28.79 28.75
N ILE A 111 36.94 28.31 27.56
CA ILE A 111 38.36 28.32 27.14
C ILE A 111 38.75 29.75 26.78
N ASN A 112 38.73 30.61 27.79
CA ASN A 112 39.19 31.96 27.68
C ASN A 112 40.71 31.96 27.89
N LEU A 113 41.46 31.97 26.78
CA LEU A 113 42.93 32.05 26.79
C LEU A 113 43.44 33.24 27.61
N THR A 114 42.67 34.33 27.68
CA THR A 114 43.00 35.52 28.47
C THR A 114 42.92 35.22 29.96
N TYR A 115 41.87 34.54 30.43
CA TYR A 115 41.75 34.14 31.83
C TYR A 115 42.87 33.17 32.26
N ILE A 116 43.24 32.23 31.38
CA ILE A 116 44.36 31.32 31.62
C ILE A 116 45.68 32.10 31.70
N LYS A 117 45.89 33.09 30.81
CA LYS A 117 47.07 33.96 30.83
C LYS A 117 47.16 34.77 32.13
N GLU A 118 46.07 35.38 32.57
CA GLU A 118 46.01 36.14 33.83
C GLU A 118 46.29 35.25 35.05
N CYS A 119 45.62 34.09 35.16
CA CYS A 119 45.91 33.14 36.24
C CYS A 119 47.38 32.66 36.22
N ALA A 120 47.96 32.43 35.05
CA ALA A 120 49.35 31.99 34.93
C ALA A 120 50.34 33.06 35.41
N ILE A 121 50.11 34.33 35.06
CA ILE A 121 51.00 35.43 35.45
C ILE A 121 50.80 35.79 36.93
N GLU A 122 49.55 36.00 37.35
CA GLU A 122 49.25 36.56 38.68
C GLU A 122 49.33 35.53 39.80
N ARG A 123 48.83 34.31 39.57
CA ARG A 123 48.73 33.28 40.64
C ARG A 123 49.89 32.30 40.60
N LEU A 124 50.39 31.97 39.42
CA LEU A 124 51.47 31.00 39.22
C LEU A 124 52.83 31.67 39.00
N GLY A 125 52.88 33.00 38.86
CA GLY A 125 54.13 33.75 38.67
C GLY A 125 54.85 33.44 37.35
N MET A 126 54.13 32.90 36.36
CA MET A 126 54.70 32.57 35.06
C MET A 126 54.97 33.86 34.26
N MET A 127 56.09 33.87 33.53
CA MET A 127 56.46 34.98 32.64
C MET A 127 56.29 34.56 31.18
N GLU A 128 55.93 35.52 30.32
CA GLU A 128 55.82 35.28 28.88
C GLU A 128 57.20 34.86 28.31
N PRO A 129 57.27 33.76 27.55
CA PRO A 129 58.54 33.23 27.05
C PRO A 129 59.16 34.15 25.99
N ALA A 130 60.50 34.17 25.93
CA ALA A 130 61.22 34.93 24.91
C ALA A 130 61.17 34.23 23.55
N ALA A 131 61.31 34.98 22.45
CA ALA A 131 61.14 34.46 21.09
C ALA A 131 62.01 33.24 20.74
N HIS A 132 63.19 33.10 21.35
CA HIS A 132 64.09 31.96 21.15
C HIS A 132 63.67 30.68 21.90
N GLN A 133 62.71 30.76 22.81
CA GLN A 133 62.18 29.63 23.59
C GLN A 133 60.93 29.01 22.96
N ILE A 134 60.42 29.58 21.86
CA ILE A 134 59.21 29.13 21.19
C ILE A 134 59.59 28.12 20.09
N ILE A 135 59.07 26.89 20.21
CA ILE A 135 59.23 25.82 19.22
C ILE A 135 57.87 25.53 18.61
N TYR A 136 57.74 25.72 17.29
CA TYR A 136 56.51 25.41 16.56
C TYR A 136 56.46 23.93 16.22
N ILE A 137 55.30 23.31 16.46
CA ILE A 137 55.06 21.91 16.16
C ILE A 137 53.95 21.86 15.11
N ASP A 138 54.22 21.20 13.99
CA ASP A 138 53.22 21.03 12.94
C ASP A 138 52.21 19.95 13.36
N ILE A 139 50.97 20.39 13.60
CA ILE A 139 49.87 19.48 13.90
C ILE A 139 49.31 19.00 12.55
N PRO A 140 49.29 17.68 12.28
CA PRO A 140 48.67 17.17 11.07
C PRO A 140 47.18 17.55 11.05
N LYS A 141 46.72 18.14 9.95
CA LYS A 141 45.32 18.54 9.76
C LYS A 141 44.45 17.29 9.61
N VAL A 142 44.07 16.65 10.71
CA VAL A 142 43.01 15.64 10.72
C VAL A 142 41.67 16.34 10.46
N SER A 143 41.09 16.07 9.30
CA SER A 143 39.84 16.69 8.86
C SER A 143 38.66 16.14 9.65
N TYR A 144 38.19 16.88 10.66
CA TYR A 144 37.00 16.55 11.43
C TYR A 144 35.70 16.47 10.59
N THR A 145 35.75 16.89 9.32
CA THR A 145 34.62 16.76 8.39
C THR A 145 34.30 15.31 8.03
N ALA A 146 35.28 14.40 8.07
CA ALA A 146 35.04 12.98 7.77
C ALA A 146 34.11 12.31 8.80
N TYR A 147 34.19 12.71 10.08
CA TYR A 147 33.29 12.22 11.12
C TYR A 147 31.83 12.62 10.85
N ASN A 148 31.60 13.87 10.43
CA ASN A 148 30.26 14.35 10.08
C ASN A 148 29.73 13.73 8.77
N GLN A 149 30.61 13.32 7.85
CA GLN A 149 30.23 12.67 6.61
C GLN A 149 29.67 11.27 6.87
N ASN A 150 30.34 10.49 7.73
CA ASN A 150 29.86 9.19 8.17
C ASN A 150 28.44 9.28 8.77
N GLU A 151 28.19 10.28 9.63
CA GLU A 151 26.87 10.47 10.26
C GLU A 151 25.76 10.78 9.23
N LYS A 152 26.08 11.53 8.16
CA LYS A 152 25.14 11.78 7.04
C LYS A 152 24.90 10.52 6.21
N ASP A 153 25.92 9.70 5.99
CA ASP A 153 25.81 8.46 5.23
C ASP A 153 24.95 7.43 5.97
N TYR A 154 25.12 7.29 7.29
CA TYR A 154 24.23 6.45 8.12
C TYR A 154 22.77 6.93 8.09
N ARG A 155 22.55 8.24 8.15
CA ARG A 155 21.21 8.82 8.07
C ARG A 155 20.56 8.62 6.71
N ASN A 156 21.32 8.67 5.62
CA ASN A 156 20.81 8.39 4.27
C ASN A 156 20.50 6.90 4.10
N GLN A 157 21.35 6.03 4.64
CA GLN A 157 21.15 4.58 4.60
C GLN A 157 19.93 4.15 5.44
N SER A 158 19.70 4.77 6.60
CA SER A 158 18.51 4.51 7.42
C SER A 158 17.21 4.92 6.71
N ASN A 159 17.19 6.08 6.05
CA ASN A 159 16.01 6.52 5.30
C ASN A 159 15.71 5.57 4.13
N SER A 160 16.74 5.05 3.44
CA SER A 160 16.54 4.07 2.37
C SER A 160 16.03 2.72 2.88
N SER A 161 16.54 2.25 4.02
CA SER A 161 16.06 0.99 4.62
C SER A 161 14.64 1.11 5.16
N ASP A 162 14.27 2.27 5.70
CA ASP A 162 12.92 2.51 6.22
C ASP A 162 11.88 2.47 5.09
N GLU A 163 12.18 3.01 3.91
CA GLU A 163 11.28 2.92 2.75
C GLU A 163 11.14 1.47 2.23
N GLU A 164 12.22 0.70 2.21
CA GLU A 164 12.21 -0.71 1.82
C GLU A 164 11.41 -1.59 2.79
N VAL A 165 11.56 -1.38 4.10
CA VAL A 165 10.84 -2.14 5.14
C VAL A 165 9.34 -1.81 5.12
N VAL A 166 8.99 -0.54 4.89
CA VAL A 166 7.58 -0.12 4.74
C VAL A 166 6.96 -0.74 3.49
N ALA A 167 7.68 -0.76 2.37
CA ALA A 167 7.23 -1.41 1.14
C ALA A 167 7.10 -2.93 1.33
N ALA A 168 8.07 -3.57 1.99
CA ALA A 168 8.03 -5.00 2.29
C ALA A 168 6.85 -5.35 3.19
N SER A 169 6.60 -4.59 4.26
CA SER A 169 5.44 -4.77 5.15
C SER A 169 4.10 -4.64 4.41
N PHE A 170 4.03 -3.72 3.44
CA PHE A 170 2.86 -3.57 2.56
C PHE A 170 2.62 -4.81 1.68
N PHE A 171 3.66 -5.37 1.06
CA PHE A 171 3.54 -6.58 0.24
C PHE A 171 3.31 -7.85 1.06
N ASP A 172 3.91 -7.96 2.24
CA ASP A 172 3.80 -9.13 3.11
C ASP A 172 2.38 -9.28 3.69
N PHE A 173 1.72 -8.16 4.00
CA PHE A 173 0.30 -8.16 4.33
C PHE A 173 -0.57 -8.75 3.19
N PHE A 174 -0.25 -8.44 1.94
CA PHE A 174 -0.98 -8.95 0.78
C PHE A 174 -0.73 -10.44 0.53
N LYS A 175 0.44 -10.95 0.94
CA LYS A 175 0.78 -12.38 0.86
C LYS A 175 0.12 -13.23 1.95
N LEU A 176 -0.23 -12.65 3.10
CA LEU A 176 -0.83 -13.38 4.22
C LEU A 176 -2.27 -13.86 3.96
N LYS A 177 -2.88 -13.47 2.83
CA LYS A 177 -4.26 -13.84 2.47
C LYS A 177 -4.32 -14.73 1.23
N ARG A 178 -3.59 -15.84 1.24
CA ARG A 178 -3.79 -17.01 0.36
C ARG A 178 -3.96 -18.28 1.18
#